data_AF-A0A2T2UQ84-F1
#
_entry.id   AF-A0A2T2UQ84-F1
#
_cell.length_a   1.000
_cell.length_b   1.000
_cell.length_c   1.000
_cell.angle_alpha   90.00
_cell.angle_beta   90.00
_cell.angle_gamma   90.00
#
_symmetry.space_group_name_H-M   'P 1'
#
loop_
_entity.id
_entity.type
_entity.pdbx_description
1 polymer ?
#
loop_
_entity_poly.entity_id
_entity_poly.type
_entity_poly.pdbx_seq_one_letter_code
_entity_poly.pdbx_strand_id
1 'polypeptide(L)'
;MEHQSFDLLWLPEPLDRCLHDDTDLHLHDAELALVVGEYAPAYVVRLAHCPTCGQWYGLLPVLEEILADADLTAETVETFEVEEERTSAGVYLDARTVPWATFGEQMASLQAAQDQPTPTVEEIADLDPSPITWEVTQGPAAWIGDEDEAPTLSYVALVHGPNLVRSIDIQMERAFEADELAALIRRAAGVPQPPGQPVRPRTVRLNDEAPAEALRSALAPMDIDVGVDDTPLADEALTDLTETLSGEAFGSPVFQDIEDAPLADFFESATRFYEAAPWTRTEGDRFLGVQIDNSPWFFVNVMGQMEEDPGLSVFDDWLTVCRFVHNQRAPSVLDDLADLIGEEPPPELESSSVDGPFEAAGAMEGLTLHALDELHPADAEHLLQSDLDPPVGDFYPAPRRYDARRGPVAPTPPSTHTAA
;
A
#
# COMPACT_ATOMS: atom_id res chain seq x y z
N MET A 1 21.21 18.80 -10.29
CA MET A 1 22.07 17.65 -10.59
C MET A 1 21.85 17.34 -12.04
N GLU A 2 22.89 17.12 -12.83
CA GLU A 2 22.72 16.60 -14.19
C GLU A 2 22.21 15.16 -14.04
N HIS A 3 20.96 14.90 -14.44
CA HIS A 3 20.50 13.53 -14.64
C HIS A 3 21.41 12.92 -15.70
N GLN A 4 22.10 11.82 -15.38
CA GLN A 4 22.72 11.03 -16.44
C GLN A 4 21.60 10.59 -17.37
N SER A 5 21.66 11.06 -18.61
CA SER A 5 20.70 10.73 -19.66
C SER A 5 20.96 9.30 -20.09
N PHE A 6 20.11 8.38 -19.64
CA PHE A 6 20.04 7.03 -20.16
C PHE A 6 18.94 6.97 -21.22
N ASP A 7 19.18 6.23 -22.29
CA ASP A 7 18.20 6.07 -23.37
C ASP A 7 17.00 5.22 -22.91
N LEU A 8 17.21 4.31 -21.94
CA LEU A 8 16.19 3.53 -21.25
C LEU A 8 16.30 3.72 -19.73
N LEU A 9 15.18 4.05 -19.08
CA LEU A 9 15.07 4.09 -17.62
C LEU A 9 14.07 3.07 -17.11
N TRP A 10 14.52 2.23 -16.18
CA TRP A 10 13.67 1.34 -15.42
C TRP A 10 13.13 2.07 -14.18
N LEU A 11 11.82 1.99 -13.98
CA LEU A 11 11.07 2.74 -12.97
C LEU A 11 10.37 1.77 -12.00
N PRO A 12 10.30 2.08 -10.70
CA PRO A 12 9.52 1.28 -9.76
C PRO A 12 8.01 1.37 -10.05
N GLU A 13 7.56 2.52 -10.55
CA GLU A 13 6.16 2.85 -10.79
C GLU A 13 5.95 3.46 -12.19
N PRO A 14 4.73 3.36 -12.76
CA PRO A 14 4.42 3.99 -14.04
C PRO A 14 4.44 5.52 -13.95
N LEU A 15 4.76 6.15 -15.08
CA LEU A 15 4.72 7.60 -15.24
C LEU A 15 3.88 7.96 -16.45
N ASP A 16 3.10 9.04 -16.32
CA ASP A 16 2.36 9.63 -17.44
C ASP A 16 3.19 10.66 -18.21
N ARG A 17 4.22 11.24 -17.57
CA ARG A 17 5.02 12.33 -18.11
C ARG A 17 6.52 12.07 -18.05
N CYS A 18 7.22 12.57 -19.07
CA CYS A 18 8.66 12.45 -19.21
C CYS A 18 9.41 13.21 -18.11
N LEU A 19 10.33 12.52 -17.42
CA LEU A 19 11.16 13.13 -16.37
C LEU A 19 12.12 14.23 -16.90
N HIS A 20 12.38 14.25 -18.20
CA HIS A 20 13.31 15.22 -18.81
C HIS A 20 12.63 16.53 -19.22
N ASP A 21 11.46 16.45 -19.84
CA ASP A 21 10.82 17.59 -20.50
C ASP A 21 9.30 17.74 -20.23
N ASP A 22 8.74 16.91 -19.33
CA ASP A 22 7.33 16.91 -18.93
C ASP A 22 6.34 16.63 -20.08
N THR A 23 6.82 16.10 -21.22
CA THR A 23 5.94 15.65 -22.32
C THR A 23 5.18 14.39 -21.93
N ASP A 24 3.92 14.28 -22.35
CA ASP A 24 3.12 13.07 -22.20
C ASP A 24 3.81 11.86 -22.85
N LEU A 25 3.84 10.74 -22.13
CA LEU A 25 4.47 9.51 -22.57
C LEU A 25 3.50 8.67 -23.40
N HIS A 26 4.02 8.06 -24.46
CA HIS A 26 3.25 7.17 -25.33
C HIS A 26 3.62 5.72 -25.04
N LEU A 27 2.63 4.85 -24.85
CA LEU A 27 2.86 3.43 -24.62
C LEU A 27 3.03 2.68 -25.95
N HIS A 28 4.06 1.85 -26.03
CA HIS A 28 4.42 1.04 -27.19
C HIS A 28 4.71 -0.40 -26.75
N ASP A 29 4.19 -1.38 -27.50
CA ASP A 29 4.70 -2.74 -27.43
C ASP A 29 6.01 -2.77 -28.24
N ALA A 30 7.13 -3.00 -27.56
CA ALA A 30 8.46 -2.96 -28.14
C ALA A 30 9.19 -4.28 -27.94
N GLU A 31 10.03 -4.66 -28.91
CA GLU A 31 10.96 -5.77 -28.74
C GLU A 31 12.13 -5.33 -27.85
N LEU A 32 12.29 -6.00 -26.71
CA LEU A 32 13.38 -5.80 -25.77
C LEU A 32 14.26 -7.05 -25.74
N ALA A 33 15.55 -6.90 -26.05
CA ALA A 33 16.55 -7.93 -25.87
C ALA A 33 17.45 -7.66 -24.66
N LEU A 34 17.69 -8.70 -23.85
CA LEU A 34 18.61 -8.68 -22.72
C LEU A 34 19.95 -9.28 -23.15
N VAL A 35 21.00 -8.49 -23.34
CA VAL A 35 22.26 -9.02 -23.87
C VAL A 35 23.11 -9.60 -22.73
N VAL A 36 23.42 -10.90 -22.84
CA VAL A 36 24.22 -11.69 -21.91
C VAL A 36 25.31 -12.43 -22.69
N GLY A 37 26.51 -11.86 -22.76
CA GLY A 37 27.61 -12.41 -23.58
C GLY A 37 27.26 -12.50 -25.08
N GLU A 38 27.20 -13.73 -25.62
CA GLU A 38 26.79 -13.98 -27.03
C GLU A 38 25.29 -14.28 -27.18
N TYR A 39 24.54 -14.29 -26.08
CA TYR A 39 23.12 -14.61 -26.04
C TYR A 39 22.29 -13.33 -25.82
N ALA A 40 21.15 -13.22 -26.49
CA ALA A 40 20.25 -12.07 -26.40
C ALA A 40 18.78 -12.54 -26.50
N PRO A 41 18.19 -13.05 -25.41
CA PRO A 41 16.77 -13.38 -25.37
C PRO A 41 15.96 -12.11 -25.58
N ALA A 42 14.96 -12.20 -26.45
CA ALA A 42 14.09 -11.10 -26.85
C ALA A 42 12.66 -11.33 -26.36
N TYR A 43 12.04 -10.26 -25.88
CA TYR A 43 10.71 -10.23 -25.29
C TYR A 43 9.91 -9.08 -25.92
N VAL A 44 8.60 -9.25 -26.04
CA VAL A 44 7.72 -8.11 -26.37
C VAL A 44 7.20 -7.55 -25.07
N VAL A 45 7.57 -6.31 -24.77
CA VAL A 45 7.25 -5.62 -23.52
C VAL A 45 6.59 -4.29 -23.81
N ARG A 46 5.70 -3.86 -22.93
CA ARG A 46 5.06 -2.55 -23.03
C ARG A 46 5.93 -1.50 -22.37
N LEU A 47 6.50 -0.60 -23.16
CA LEU A 47 7.35 0.50 -22.71
C LEU A 47 6.69 1.85 -22.99
N ALA A 48 6.96 2.83 -22.15
CA ALA A 48 6.64 4.23 -22.42
C ALA A 48 7.78 4.89 -23.21
N HIS A 49 7.45 5.74 -24.17
CA HIS A 49 8.41 6.46 -25.01
C HIS A 49 8.07 7.94 -25.05
N CYS A 50 9.06 8.80 -24.82
CA CYS A 50 8.89 10.24 -24.99
C CYS A 50 9.14 10.63 -26.45
N PRO A 51 8.14 11.18 -27.17
CA PRO A 51 8.31 11.58 -28.56
C PRO A 51 9.23 12.80 -28.75
N THR A 52 9.47 13.58 -27.68
CA THR A 52 10.27 14.81 -27.72
C THR A 52 11.76 14.52 -27.55
N CYS A 53 12.13 13.80 -26.47
CA CYS A 53 13.53 13.51 -26.16
C CYS A 53 14.00 12.13 -26.63
N GLY A 54 13.08 11.23 -27.04
CA GLY A 54 13.39 9.88 -27.52
C GLY A 54 13.72 8.87 -26.42
N GLN A 55 13.51 9.24 -25.15
CA GLN A 55 13.81 8.37 -24.01
C GLN A 55 12.72 7.31 -23.82
N TRP A 56 13.16 6.09 -23.53
CA TRP A 56 12.33 4.95 -23.15
C TRP A 56 12.23 4.80 -21.64
N TYR A 57 11.07 4.32 -21.20
CA TYR A 57 10.76 4.01 -19.82
C TYR A 57 10.13 2.62 -19.73
N GLY A 58 10.67 1.78 -18.86
CA GLY A 58 10.14 0.46 -18.55
C GLY A 58 9.86 0.30 -17.06
N LEU A 59 8.97 -0.62 -16.70
CA LEU A 59 8.72 -0.95 -15.31
C LEU A 59 9.73 -1.97 -14.81
N LEU A 60 10.41 -1.64 -13.72
CA LEU A 60 11.39 -2.52 -13.07
C LEU A 60 10.75 -3.84 -12.62
N PRO A 61 9.54 -3.88 -12.01
CA PRO A 61 8.89 -5.15 -11.67
C PRO A 61 8.67 -6.08 -12.87
N VAL A 62 8.30 -5.52 -14.03
CA VAL A 62 8.15 -6.30 -15.28
C VAL A 62 9.49 -6.86 -15.73
N LEU A 63 10.57 -6.09 -15.61
CA LEU A 63 11.90 -6.60 -15.90
C LEU A 63 12.32 -7.71 -14.93
N GLU A 64 12.02 -7.58 -13.64
CA GLU A 64 12.33 -8.58 -12.62
C GLU A 64 11.64 -9.91 -12.92
N GLU A 65 10.37 -9.89 -13.36
CA GLU A 65 9.66 -11.08 -13.83
C GLU A 65 10.35 -11.73 -15.04
N ILE A 66 10.78 -10.93 -16.02
CA ILE A 66 11.49 -11.42 -17.21
C ILE A 66 12.83 -12.05 -16.83
N LEU A 67 13.58 -11.40 -15.93
CA LEU A 67 14.85 -11.92 -15.42
C LEU A 67 14.65 -13.27 -14.71
N ALA A 68 13.61 -13.38 -13.88
CA ALA A 68 13.27 -14.61 -13.19
C ALA A 68 12.88 -15.75 -14.15
N ASP A 69 12.02 -15.48 -15.15
CA ASP A 69 11.63 -16.47 -16.18
C ASP A 69 12.83 -16.93 -17.02
N ALA A 70 13.78 -16.02 -17.27
CA ALA A 70 15.00 -16.29 -18.03
C ALA A 70 16.11 -16.97 -17.23
N ASP A 71 15.95 -17.17 -15.91
CA ASP A 71 17.00 -17.60 -14.98
C ASP A 71 18.25 -16.68 -15.06
N LEU A 72 18.01 -15.37 -15.15
CA LEU A 72 19.02 -14.32 -15.23
C LEU A 72 19.01 -13.45 -13.97
N THR A 73 20.14 -12.78 -13.71
CA THR A 73 20.24 -11.76 -12.67
C THR A 73 20.58 -10.40 -13.28
N ALA A 74 20.30 -9.32 -12.55
CA ALA A 74 20.60 -7.97 -13.03
C ALA A 74 22.08 -7.77 -13.40
N GLU A 75 23.01 -8.39 -12.65
CA GLU A 75 24.45 -8.35 -12.92
C GLU A 75 24.83 -9.05 -14.23
N THR A 76 24.11 -10.10 -14.63
CA THR A 76 24.43 -10.86 -15.85
C THR A 76 24.05 -10.12 -17.13
N VAL A 77 23.13 -9.17 -17.06
CA VAL A 77 22.70 -8.38 -18.23
C VAL A 77 23.68 -7.25 -18.47
N GLU A 78 24.44 -7.35 -19.56
CA GLU A 78 25.49 -6.38 -19.91
C GLU A 78 24.91 -5.10 -20.53
N THR A 79 23.82 -5.22 -21.29
CA THR A 79 23.15 -4.12 -22.00
C THR A 79 21.74 -4.52 -22.41
N PHE A 80 20.96 -3.55 -22.83
CA PHE A 80 19.65 -3.75 -23.45
C PHE A 80 19.70 -3.38 -24.92
N GLU A 81 18.83 -4.00 -25.72
CA GLU A 81 18.48 -3.55 -27.06
C GLU A 81 16.96 -3.35 -27.12
N VAL A 82 16.51 -2.18 -27.56
CA VAL A 82 15.10 -1.87 -27.79
C VAL A 82 14.92 -1.69 -29.29
N GLU A 83 14.01 -2.44 -29.91
CA GLU A 83 13.78 -2.42 -31.37
C GLU A 83 15.07 -2.61 -32.17
N GLU A 84 15.89 -3.61 -31.78
CA GLU A 84 17.21 -3.92 -32.36
C GLU A 84 18.28 -2.82 -32.18
N GLU A 85 18.01 -1.75 -31.42
CA GLU A 85 18.97 -0.68 -31.14
C GLU A 85 19.56 -0.82 -29.74
N ARG A 86 20.89 -0.90 -29.64
CA ARG A 86 21.59 -0.99 -28.35
C ARG A 86 21.42 0.29 -27.54
N THR A 87 20.91 0.14 -26.33
CA THR A 87 20.40 1.24 -25.51
C THR A 87 21.19 1.37 -24.20
N SER A 88 21.55 2.60 -23.82
CA SER A 88 22.11 2.84 -22.48
C SER A 88 20.97 2.77 -21.44
N ALA A 89 21.19 2.03 -20.34
CA ALA A 89 20.15 1.79 -19.34
C ALA A 89 20.54 2.23 -17.93
N GLY A 90 19.55 2.74 -17.20
CA GLY A 90 19.64 3.05 -15.78
C GLY A 90 18.35 2.70 -15.04
N VAL A 91 18.43 2.73 -13.71
CA VAL A 91 17.29 2.55 -12.80
C VAL A 91 17.04 3.89 -12.09
N TYR A 92 15.78 4.31 -12.05
CA TYR A 92 15.36 5.50 -11.31
C TYR A 92 14.90 5.09 -9.91
N LEU A 93 15.58 5.58 -8.87
CA LEU A 93 15.28 5.33 -7.46
C LEU A 93 15.23 6.68 -6.73
N ASP A 94 14.06 7.06 -6.21
CA ASP A 94 13.83 8.25 -5.38
C ASP A 94 14.58 9.52 -5.82
N ALA A 95 14.25 9.99 -7.03
CA ALA A 95 14.85 11.17 -7.66
C ALA A 95 16.34 11.07 -8.01
N ARG A 96 16.90 9.85 -8.01
CA ARG A 96 18.26 9.57 -8.50
C ARG A 96 18.21 8.54 -9.62
N THR A 97 19.13 8.65 -10.57
CA THR A 97 19.36 7.61 -11.58
C THR A 97 20.66 6.89 -11.29
N VAL A 98 20.60 5.56 -11.29
CA VAL A 98 21.75 4.66 -11.10
C VAL A 98 22.00 3.92 -12.42
N PRO A 99 23.24 3.87 -12.94
CA PRO A 99 23.54 3.04 -14.11
C PRO A 99 23.17 1.58 -13.88
N TRP A 100 22.64 0.89 -14.89
CA TRP A 100 22.24 -0.51 -14.77
C TRP A 100 23.36 -1.42 -14.26
N ALA A 101 24.57 -1.28 -14.80
CA ALA A 101 25.72 -2.07 -14.35
C ALA A 101 26.00 -1.88 -12.84
N THR A 102 25.90 -0.65 -12.34
CA THR A 102 26.06 -0.35 -10.91
C THR A 102 24.94 -0.97 -10.08
N PHE A 103 23.69 -0.91 -10.57
CA PHE A 103 22.55 -1.53 -9.91
C PHE A 103 22.72 -3.06 -9.84
N GLY A 104 23.10 -3.70 -10.95
CA GLY A 104 23.39 -5.14 -11.01
C GLY A 104 24.48 -5.57 -10.03
N GLU A 105 25.61 -4.86 -9.99
CA GLU A 105 26.69 -5.10 -9.01
C GLU A 105 26.20 -4.96 -7.55
N GLN A 106 25.37 -3.95 -7.27
CA GLN A 106 24.79 -3.74 -5.94
C GLN A 106 23.86 -4.88 -5.53
N MET A 107 22.96 -5.30 -6.42
CA MET A 107 22.05 -6.42 -6.18
C MET A 107 22.80 -7.73 -5.98
N ALA A 108 23.80 -8.02 -6.80
CA ALA A 108 24.66 -9.20 -6.62
C ALA A 108 25.43 -9.16 -5.30
N SER A 109 25.96 -8.00 -4.90
CA SER A 109 26.64 -7.85 -3.63
C SER A 109 25.70 -7.97 -2.43
N LEU A 110 24.44 -7.53 -2.56
CA LEU A 110 23.40 -7.72 -1.54
C LEU A 110 23.07 -9.21 -1.38
N GLN A 111 22.82 -9.91 -2.49
CA GLN A 111 22.56 -11.34 -2.51
C GLN A 111 23.73 -12.13 -1.89
N ALA A 112 24.96 -11.82 -2.32
CA ALA A 112 26.16 -12.47 -1.79
C ALA A 112 26.39 -12.20 -0.29
N ALA A 113 25.90 -11.09 0.24
CA ALA A 113 25.93 -10.82 1.68
C ALA A 113 24.85 -11.63 2.44
N GLN A 114 23.66 -11.80 1.84
CA GLN A 114 22.57 -12.60 2.40
C GLN A 114 22.87 -14.10 2.41
N ASP A 115 23.55 -14.60 1.37
CA ASP A 115 23.90 -16.02 1.23
C ASP A 115 25.07 -16.45 2.14
N GLN A 116 25.79 -15.48 2.73
CA GLN A 116 26.87 -15.79 3.66
C GLN A 116 26.31 -16.34 4.98
N PRO A 117 26.96 -17.37 5.56
CA PRO A 117 26.57 -17.87 6.85
C PRO A 117 26.71 -16.76 7.90
N THR A 118 25.77 -16.71 8.84
CA THR A 118 25.84 -15.77 9.96
C THR A 118 27.19 -15.89 10.67
N PRO A 119 27.96 -14.78 10.81
CA PRO A 119 29.23 -14.80 11.50
C PRO A 119 29.13 -15.35 12.93
N THR A 120 30.18 -16.06 13.33
CA THR A 120 30.33 -16.60 14.69
C THR A 120 30.68 -15.49 15.68
N VAL A 121 30.47 -15.78 16.97
CA VAL A 121 30.83 -14.88 18.07
C VAL A 121 32.32 -14.51 18.05
N GLU A 122 33.19 -15.49 17.76
CA GLU A 122 34.64 -15.28 17.71
C GLU A 122 35.03 -14.35 16.56
N GLU A 123 34.46 -14.55 15.37
CA GLU A 123 34.70 -13.69 14.21
C GLU A 123 34.30 -12.23 14.48
N ILE A 124 33.17 -12.01 15.16
CA ILE A 124 32.73 -10.65 15.52
C ILE A 124 33.59 -10.04 16.63
N ALA A 125 34.01 -10.83 17.62
CA ALA A 125 34.87 -10.35 18.69
C ALA A 125 36.26 -9.88 18.19
N ASP A 126 36.74 -10.49 17.10
CA ASP A 126 38.00 -10.14 16.44
C ASP A 126 37.92 -8.90 15.55
N LEU A 127 36.71 -8.40 15.22
CA LEU A 127 36.55 -7.17 14.45
C LEU A 127 36.96 -5.92 15.25
N ASP A 128 37.46 -4.93 14.51
CA ASP A 128 37.75 -3.61 15.04
C ASP A 128 36.48 -2.99 15.65
N PRO A 129 36.56 -2.45 16.89
CA PRO A 129 35.41 -1.85 17.54
C PRO A 129 35.15 -0.44 17.00
N SER A 130 33.90 -0.18 16.60
CA SER A 130 33.37 1.13 16.27
C SER A 130 32.87 1.84 17.53
N PRO A 131 33.18 3.13 17.73
CA PRO A 131 32.63 3.91 18.83
C PRO A 131 31.16 4.31 18.60
N ILE A 132 30.57 3.94 17.45
CA ILE A 132 29.25 4.38 17.04
C ILE A 132 28.21 3.42 17.61
N THR A 133 27.19 3.98 18.25
CA THR A 133 26.01 3.23 18.68
C THR A 133 25.17 2.87 17.47
N TRP A 134 24.74 1.60 17.38
CA TRP A 134 23.77 1.16 16.39
C TRP A 134 22.37 1.10 16.99
N GLU A 135 21.38 1.31 16.15
CA GLU A 135 19.98 1.24 16.49
C GLU A 135 19.41 -0.07 15.97
N VAL A 136 18.62 -0.75 16.79
CA VAL A 136 17.97 -2.00 16.42
C VAL A 136 16.49 -1.83 16.72
N THR A 137 15.67 -2.04 15.70
CA THR A 137 14.21 -1.99 15.82
C THR A 137 13.62 -3.19 15.09
N GLN A 138 12.38 -3.51 15.44
CA GLN A 138 11.58 -4.50 14.74
C GLN A 138 10.11 -4.14 14.83
N GLY A 139 9.33 -4.60 13.86
CA GLY A 139 7.89 -4.42 13.86
C GLY A 139 7.19 -5.26 12.81
N PRO A 140 5.87 -5.38 12.91
CA PRO A 140 5.05 -5.95 11.85
C PRO A 140 5.15 -5.08 10.59
N ALA A 141 5.16 -5.74 9.42
CA ALA A 141 5.49 -5.09 8.16
C ALA A 141 4.37 -5.16 7.12
N ALA A 142 3.94 -6.36 6.72
CA ALA A 142 2.88 -6.54 5.73
C ALA A 142 2.20 -7.91 5.90
N TRP A 143 0.93 -8.01 5.48
CA TRP A 143 0.27 -9.29 5.28
C TRP A 143 0.73 -9.88 3.95
N ILE A 144 1.33 -11.06 3.99
CA ILE A 144 1.81 -11.78 2.80
C ILE A 144 0.96 -13.02 2.64
N GLY A 145 0.33 -13.19 1.48
CA GLY A 145 -0.44 -14.38 1.15
C GLY A 145 -0.44 -14.64 -0.35
N ASP A 146 -0.38 -15.93 -0.71
CA ASP A 146 -0.61 -16.38 -2.08
C ASP A 146 -2.11 -16.59 -2.32
N GLU A 147 -2.54 -16.68 -3.59
CA GLU A 147 -3.97 -16.82 -3.96
C GLU A 147 -4.70 -17.97 -3.24
N ASP A 148 -3.97 -19.03 -2.85
CA ASP A 148 -4.50 -20.25 -2.24
C ASP A 148 -4.18 -20.41 -0.74
N GLU A 149 -3.44 -19.48 -0.13
CA GLU A 149 -2.97 -19.60 1.26
C GLU A 149 -3.54 -18.50 2.17
N ALA A 150 -3.69 -18.83 3.46
CA ALA A 150 -4.09 -17.83 4.42
C ALA A 150 -2.98 -16.79 4.57
N PRO A 151 -3.29 -15.48 4.46
CA PRO A 151 -2.28 -14.45 4.57
C PRO A 151 -1.67 -14.48 5.96
N THR A 152 -0.36 -14.30 6.00
CA THR A 152 0.47 -14.36 7.19
C THR A 152 1.12 -13.02 7.43
N LEU A 153 1.13 -12.55 8.68
CA LEU A 153 1.78 -11.31 9.04
C LEU A 153 3.30 -11.49 9.01
N SER A 154 3.97 -10.68 8.22
CA SER A 154 5.43 -10.58 8.23
C SER A 154 5.90 -9.57 9.28
N TYR A 155 7.07 -9.83 9.84
CA TYR A 155 7.79 -8.96 10.74
C TYR A 155 9.15 -8.64 10.14
N VAL A 156 9.54 -7.39 10.23
CA VAL A 156 10.84 -6.89 9.80
C VAL A 156 11.65 -6.53 11.04
N ALA A 157 12.90 -6.94 11.08
CA ALA A 157 13.89 -6.41 12.00
C ALA A 157 15.06 -5.82 11.22
N LEU A 158 15.60 -4.71 11.72
CA LEU A 158 16.74 -4.07 11.08
C LEU A 158 17.74 -3.53 12.09
N VAL A 159 18.99 -3.43 11.64
CA VAL A 159 20.09 -2.82 12.37
C VAL A 159 20.55 -1.61 11.59
N HIS A 160 20.36 -0.43 12.15
CA HIS A 160 20.74 0.83 11.54
C HIS A 160 22.04 1.38 12.16
N GLY A 161 22.99 1.75 11.30
CA GLY A 161 24.18 2.51 11.70
C GLY A 161 23.86 4.00 11.88
N PRO A 162 24.82 4.93 11.77
CA PRO A 162 24.49 6.36 11.78
C PRO A 162 23.98 6.88 10.44
N ASN A 163 24.32 6.21 9.33
CA ASN A 163 24.09 6.72 7.97
C ASN A 163 23.57 5.66 6.99
N LEU A 164 23.40 4.41 7.44
CA LEU A 164 22.97 3.31 6.57
C LEU A 164 22.35 2.18 7.38
N VAL A 165 21.33 1.55 6.81
CA VAL A 165 20.84 0.24 7.25
C VAL A 165 21.93 -0.78 6.99
N ARG A 166 22.37 -1.49 8.04
CA ARG A 166 23.48 -2.43 7.99
C ARG A 166 23.03 -3.86 7.73
N SER A 167 21.83 -4.20 8.17
CA SER A 167 21.23 -5.50 7.92
C SER A 167 19.73 -5.42 8.17
N ILE A 168 18.98 -6.18 7.39
CA ILE A 168 17.53 -6.34 7.47
C ILE A 168 17.27 -7.85 7.49
N ASP A 169 16.25 -8.27 8.22
CA ASP A 169 15.70 -9.61 8.13
C ASP A 169 14.17 -9.54 8.17
N ILE A 170 13.53 -10.47 7.48
CA ILE A 170 12.07 -10.57 7.38
C ILE A 170 11.69 -11.99 7.78
N GLN A 171 10.75 -12.13 8.70
CA GLN A 171 10.22 -13.43 9.10
C GLN A 171 8.70 -13.41 9.14
N MET A 172 8.10 -14.58 9.07
CA MET A 172 6.64 -14.75 9.07
C MET A 172 6.13 -15.07 10.48
N GLU A 173 4.87 -14.73 10.74
CA GLU A 173 4.03 -15.13 11.89
C GLU A 173 4.36 -14.48 13.23
N ARG A 174 5.61 -14.07 13.49
CA ARG A 174 5.99 -13.56 14.82
C ARG A 174 7.11 -12.54 14.80
N ALA A 175 7.24 -11.82 15.92
CA ALA A 175 8.37 -10.97 16.22
C ALA A 175 9.67 -11.78 16.48
N PHE A 176 10.82 -11.10 16.32
CA PHE A 176 12.15 -11.68 16.44
C PHE A 176 12.50 -11.87 17.91
N GLU A 177 12.99 -13.08 18.21
CA GLU A 177 13.52 -13.43 19.51
C GLU A 177 14.95 -12.89 19.67
N ALA A 178 15.43 -12.81 20.92
CA ALA A 178 16.74 -12.22 21.21
C ALA A 178 17.91 -12.90 20.50
N ASP A 179 17.88 -14.23 20.32
CA ASP A 179 18.92 -14.96 19.60
C ASP A 179 18.95 -14.64 18.10
N GLU A 180 17.78 -14.34 17.53
CA GLU A 180 17.60 -13.98 16.12
C GLU A 180 18.03 -12.53 15.88
N LEU A 181 17.64 -11.61 16.77
CA LEU A 181 18.17 -10.24 16.79
C LEU A 181 19.68 -10.23 16.98
N ALA A 182 20.23 -11.10 17.85
CA ALA A 182 21.67 -11.23 18.01
C ALA A 182 22.35 -11.75 16.73
N ALA A 183 21.73 -12.69 16.02
CA ALA A 183 22.21 -13.16 14.72
C ALA A 183 22.20 -12.03 13.67
N LEU A 184 21.12 -11.24 13.63
CA LEU A 184 21.01 -10.07 12.76
C LEU A 184 22.11 -9.03 13.05
N ILE A 185 22.40 -8.74 14.32
CA ILE A 185 23.49 -7.83 14.72
C ILE A 185 24.85 -8.37 14.30
N ARG A 186 25.08 -9.69 14.40
CA ARG A 186 26.31 -10.32 13.89
C ARG A 186 26.44 -10.19 12.38
N ARG A 187 25.35 -10.37 11.62
CA ARG A 187 25.37 -10.12 10.17
C ARG A 187 25.67 -8.65 9.86
N ALA A 188 25.04 -7.70 10.55
CA ALA A 188 25.31 -6.27 10.42
C ALA A 188 26.78 -5.88 10.75
N ALA A 189 27.46 -6.70 11.56
CA ALA A 189 28.86 -6.51 11.93
C ALA A 189 29.85 -7.19 10.97
N GLY A 190 29.66 -8.46 10.65
CA GLY A 190 30.62 -9.22 9.84
C GLY A 190 30.37 -9.17 8.33
N VAL A 191 29.09 -9.09 7.92
CA VAL A 191 28.67 -9.10 6.51
C VAL A 191 27.58 -8.05 6.27
N PRO A 192 27.86 -6.76 6.53
CA PRO A 192 26.86 -5.71 6.37
C PRO A 192 26.40 -5.58 4.92
N GLN A 193 25.15 -5.12 4.75
CA GLN A 193 24.65 -4.68 3.45
C GLN A 193 25.57 -3.59 2.86
N PRO A 194 25.91 -3.67 1.56
CA PRO A 194 26.65 -2.61 0.88
C PRO A 194 25.95 -1.25 1.02
N PRO A 195 26.69 -0.14 1.15
CA PRO A 195 28.15 -0.01 1.10
C PRO A 195 28.84 -0.20 2.48
N GLY A 196 28.17 -0.84 3.45
CA GLY A 196 28.71 -1.09 4.77
C GLY A 196 30.01 -1.90 4.74
N GLN A 197 30.92 -1.60 5.67
CA GLN A 197 32.15 -2.38 5.88
C GLN A 197 32.10 -3.15 7.20
N PRO A 198 32.69 -4.35 7.28
CA PRO A 198 32.71 -5.14 8.50
C PRO A 198 33.33 -4.36 9.67
N VAL A 199 32.59 -4.26 10.77
CA VAL A 199 33.01 -3.58 12.00
C VAL A 199 32.12 -4.01 13.15
N ARG A 200 32.65 -4.13 14.36
CA ARG A 200 31.85 -4.45 15.55
C ARG A 200 31.37 -3.17 16.25
N PRO A 201 30.09 -3.01 16.60
CA PRO A 201 29.65 -1.88 17.42
C PRO A 201 30.11 -2.07 18.86
N ARG A 202 30.43 -1.00 19.57
CA ARG A 202 30.56 -1.07 21.04
C ARG A 202 29.23 -1.10 21.75
N THR A 203 28.21 -0.48 21.16
CA THR A 203 26.90 -0.35 21.77
C THR A 203 25.82 -0.52 20.72
N VAL A 204 24.79 -1.28 21.06
CA VAL A 204 23.51 -1.28 20.35
C VAL A 204 22.43 -0.73 21.27
N ARG A 205 21.40 -0.10 20.72
CA ARG A 205 20.24 0.35 21.47
C ARG A 205 18.94 -0.12 20.83
N LEU A 206 17.95 -0.35 21.70
CA LEU A 206 16.59 -0.73 21.34
C LEU A 206 15.61 0.20 22.08
N ASN A 207 14.41 0.36 21.52
CA ASN A 207 13.33 1.10 22.16
C ASN A 207 12.59 0.30 23.24
N ASP A 208 12.69 -1.04 23.25
CA ASP A 208 12.03 -1.92 24.23
C ASP A 208 13.03 -2.58 25.20
N GLU A 209 12.70 -2.53 26.49
CA GLU A 209 13.50 -3.10 27.59
C GLU A 209 13.48 -4.62 27.60
N ALA A 210 12.36 -5.26 27.25
CA ALA A 210 12.25 -6.72 27.28
C ALA A 210 13.23 -7.43 26.31
N PRO A 211 13.28 -7.09 25.01
CA PRO A 211 14.25 -7.66 24.10
C PRO A 211 15.68 -7.19 24.41
N ALA A 212 15.87 -5.96 24.91
CA ALA A 212 17.19 -5.47 25.32
C ALA A 212 17.80 -6.30 26.46
N GLU A 213 17.04 -6.62 27.51
CA GLU A 213 17.53 -7.45 28.61
C GLU A 213 17.95 -8.85 28.14
N ALA A 214 17.15 -9.47 27.25
CA ALA A 214 17.49 -10.77 26.68
C ALA A 214 18.75 -10.69 25.78
N LEU A 215 18.90 -9.62 25.00
CA LEU A 215 20.07 -9.38 24.13
C LEU A 215 21.38 -9.17 24.89
N ARG A 216 21.35 -8.59 26.10
CA ARG A 216 22.56 -8.36 26.92
C ARG A 216 23.40 -9.62 27.07
N SER A 217 22.76 -10.75 27.34
CA SER A 217 23.45 -12.04 27.50
C SER A 217 24.01 -12.59 26.19
N ALA A 218 23.26 -12.43 25.08
CA ALA A 218 23.67 -12.92 23.77
C ALA A 218 24.84 -12.12 23.17
N LEU A 219 24.93 -10.83 23.48
CA LEU A 219 25.94 -9.93 22.92
C LEU A 219 27.18 -9.73 23.80
N ALA A 220 27.10 -10.00 25.11
CA ALA A 220 28.23 -9.88 26.03
C ALA A 220 29.51 -10.63 25.60
N PRO A 221 29.46 -11.85 25.01
CA PRO A 221 30.66 -12.55 24.53
C PRO A 221 31.43 -11.81 23.44
N MET A 222 30.77 -10.88 22.74
CA MET A 222 31.36 -10.06 21.68
C MET A 222 31.81 -8.68 22.19
N ASP A 223 31.71 -8.40 23.50
CA ASP A 223 32.02 -7.08 24.09
C ASP A 223 31.17 -5.94 23.47
N ILE A 224 29.87 -6.21 23.31
CA ILE A 224 28.89 -5.27 22.79
C ILE A 224 27.88 -4.97 23.91
N ASP A 225 27.78 -3.71 24.30
CA ASP A 225 26.82 -3.23 25.29
C ASP A 225 25.42 -3.03 24.68
N VAL A 226 24.37 -3.29 25.48
CA VAL A 226 22.97 -3.08 25.07
C VAL A 226 22.32 -2.03 25.94
N GLY A 227 21.94 -0.91 25.31
CA GLY A 227 21.18 0.19 25.90
C GLY A 227 19.70 0.14 25.53
N VAL A 228 18.89 0.88 26.31
CA VAL A 228 17.48 1.14 26.00
C VAL A 228 17.31 2.64 25.89
N ASP A 229 16.92 3.10 24.71
CA ASP A 229 16.76 4.52 24.35
C ASP A 229 16.00 4.62 23.02
N ASP A 230 15.58 5.83 22.63
CA ASP A 230 14.89 6.05 21.36
C ASP A 230 15.76 5.61 20.16
N THR A 231 15.12 5.03 19.14
CA THR A 231 15.74 4.51 17.90
C THR A 231 15.26 5.23 16.64
N PRO A 232 15.39 6.58 16.57
CA PRO A 232 14.74 7.36 15.52
C PRO A 232 15.19 7.01 14.10
N LEU A 233 16.46 6.64 13.88
CA LEU A 233 16.95 6.29 12.55
C LEU A 233 16.46 4.90 12.13
N ALA A 234 16.43 3.96 13.08
CA ALA A 234 15.91 2.63 12.80
C ALA A 234 14.38 2.66 12.60
N ASP A 235 13.65 3.46 13.37
CA ASP A 235 12.19 3.57 13.28
C ASP A 235 11.75 4.27 11.98
N GLU A 236 12.48 5.31 11.54
CA GLU A 236 12.30 5.93 10.21
C GLU A 236 12.54 4.90 9.10
N ALA A 237 13.68 4.20 9.12
CA ALA A 237 13.99 3.18 8.13
C ALA A 237 13.01 1.99 8.14
N LEU A 238 12.46 1.63 9.30
CA LEU A 238 11.44 0.60 9.40
C LEU A 238 10.15 1.08 8.72
N THR A 239 9.74 2.32 9.00
CA THR A 239 8.55 2.92 8.39
C THR A 239 8.66 2.92 6.86
N ASP A 240 9.77 3.44 6.32
CA ASP A 240 10.02 3.49 4.87
C ASP A 240 9.97 2.08 4.23
N LEU A 241 10.55 1.08 4.92
CA LEU A 241 10.56 -0.29 4.45
C LEU A 241 9.17 -0.94 4.51
N THR A 242 8.38 -0.66 5.55
CA THR A 242 7.01 -1.17 5.66
C THR A 242 6.08 -0.55 4.62
N GLU A 243 6.25 0.74 4.30
CA GLU A 243 5.50 1.40 3.22
C GLU A 243 5.84 0.76 1.87
N THR A 244 7.13 0.50 1.62
CA THR A 244 7.59 -0.17 0.39
C THR A 244 7.01 -1.58 0.25
N LEU A 245 6.96 -2.36 1.35
CA LEU A 245 6.44 -3.73 1.33
C LEU A 245 4.92 -3.79 1.21
N SER A 246 4.21 -2.80 1.76
CA SER A 246 2.74 -2.76 1.78
C SER A 246 2.13 -2.14 0.53
N GLY A 247 2.95 -1.48 -0.31
CA GLY A 247 2.49 -0.83 -1.54
C GLY A 247 1.68 0.46 -1.33
N GLU A 248 1.50 0.89 -0.08
CA GLU A 248 0.70 2.06 0.27
C GLU A 248 1.30 2.78 1.49
N ALA A 249 1.07 4.10 1.60
CA ALA A 249 1.48 4.95 2.73
C ALA A 249 0.59 4.78 3.98
N PHE A 250 0.08 3.57 4.21
CA PHE A 250 -0.61 3.24 5.45
C PHE A 250 0.43 2.68 6.41
N GLY A 251 0.52 3.25 7.62
CA GLY A 251 1.54 2.92 8.62
C GLY A 251 1.55 1.46 9.07
N SER A 252 1.37 1.17 10.37
CA SER A 252 1.41 -0.22 10.83
C SER A 252 0.29 -1.07 10.19
N PRO A 253 0.54 -2.35 9.85
CA PRO A 253 -0.45 -3.20 9.19
C PRO A 253 -1.77 -3.26 9.95
N VAL A 254 -2.88 -3.11 9.22
CA VAL A 254 -4.22 -3.31 9.79
C VAL A 254 -4.31 -4.74 10.33
N PHE A 255 -4.98 -4.94 11.47
CA PHE A 255 -5.12 -6.24 12.15
C PHE A 255 -3.87 -6.84 12.81
N GLN A 256 -2.75 -6.13 12.90
CA GLN A 256 -1.54 -6.61 13.60
C GLN A 256 -1.76 -7.03 15.07
N ASP A 257 -2.75 -6.42 15.75
CA ASP A 257 -3.06 -6.64 17.17
C ASP A 257 -4.27 -7.57 17.39
N ILE A 258 -4.75 -8.23 16.32
CA ILE A 258 -5.94 -9.09 16.37
C ILE A 258 -5.51 -10.55 16.53
N GLU A 259 -6.22 -11.28 17.39
CA GLU A 259 -5.99 -12.72 17.60
C GLU A 259 -6.26 -13.53 16.31
N ASP A 260 -5.55 -14.66 16.14
CA ASP A 260 -5.62 -15.50 14.94
C ASP A 260 -7.03 -15.96 14.56
N ALA A 261 -7.87 -16.27 15.56
CA ALA A 261 -9.21 -16.83 15.29
C ALA A 261 -10.17 -15.80 14.65
N PRO A 262 -10.39 -14.60 15.23
CA PRO A 262 -11.13 -13.53 14.55
C PRO A 262 -10.58 -13.16 13.18
N LEU A 263 -9.26 -13.20 13.02
CA LEU A 263 -8.60 -12.89 11.76
C LEU A 263 -8.87 -13.96 10.68
N ALA A 264 -8.77 -15.24 11.04
CA ALA A 264 -9.12 -16.35 10.16
C ALA A 264 -10.59 -16.27 9.72
N ASP A 265 -11.50 -15.97 10.66
CA ASP A 265 -12.92 -15.76 10.37
C ASP A 265 -13.14 -14.57 9.41
N PHE A 266 -12.36 -13.49 9.56
CA PHE A 266 -12.38 -12.34 8.66
C PHE A 266 -11.94 -12.72 7.25
N PHE A 267 -10.77 -13.36 7.09
CA PHE A 267 -10.28 -13.75 5.77
C PHE A 267 -11.18 -14.78 5.09
N GLU A 268 -11.71 -15.76 5.82
CA GLU A 268 -12.70 -16.69 5.26
C GLU A 268 -13.97 -15.96 4.78
N SER A 269 -14.42 -14.96 5.53
CA SER A 269 -15.57 -14.13 5.16
C SER A 269 -15.27 -13.26 3.93
N ALA A 270 -14.07 -12.70 3.86
CA ALA A 270 -13.59 -11.91 2.72
C ALA A 270 -13.49 -12.77 1.47
N THR A 271 -12.85 -13.95 1.52
CA THR A 271 -12.79 -14.88 0.38
C THR A 271 -14.18 -15.21 -0.16
N ARG A 272 -15.11 -15.58 0.72
CA ARG A 272 -16.51 -15.85 0.32
C ARG A 272 -17.19 -14.63 -0.30
N PHE A 273 -16.89 -13.42 0.17
CA PHE A 273 -17.39 -12.18 -0.40
C PHE A 273 -16.85 -11.97 -1.82
N TYR A 274 -15.53 -12.09 -2.02
CA TYR A 274 -14.91 -11.91 -3.33
C TYR A 274 -15.35 -12.99 -4.33
N GLU A 275 -15.43 -14.26 -3.92
CA GLU A 275 -15.96 -15.37 -4.74
C GLU A 275 -17.43 -15.16 -5.14
N ALA A 276 -18.24 -14.60 -4.23
CA ALA A 276 -19.64 -14.29 -4.53
C ALA A 276 -19.79 -13.15 -5.55
N ALA A 277 -18.75 -12.34 -5.72
CA ALA A 277 -18.64 -11.18 -6.59
C ALA A 277 -19.89 -10.28 -6.56
N PRO A 278 -20.31 -9.79 -5.37
CA PRO A 278 -21.59 -9.12 -5.20
C PRO A 278 -21.72 -7.86 -6.09
N TRP A 279 -20.62 -7.17 -6.38
CA TRP A 279 -20.56 -6.02 -7.30
C TRP A 279 -21.11 -6.33 -8.69
N THR A 280 -21.08 -7.59 -9.13
CA THR A 280 -21.68 -8.02 -10.42
C THR A 280 -23.21 -8.04 -10.41
N ARG A 281 -23.83 -7.98 -9.22
CA ARG A 281 -25.27 -8.13 -9.00
C ARG A 281 -25.90 -6.95 -8.26
N THR A 282 -25.10 -6.10 -7.64
CA THR A 282 -25.54 -4.85 -7.02
C THR A 282 -25.40 -3.71 -8.01
N GLU A 283 -26.46 -2.92 -8.16
CA GLU A 283 -26.36 -1.61 -8.82
C GLU A 283 -25.37 -0.74 -8.02
N GLY A 284 -24.52 0.04 -8.72
CA GLY A 284 -23.53 0.93 -8.10
C GLY A 284 -24.17 1.94 -7.15
N ASP A 285 -23.38 2.47 -6.22
CA ASP A 285 -23.76 3.58 -5.32
C ASP A 285 -24.86 3.30 -4.28
N ARG A 286 -25.16 2.01 -4.03
CA ARG A 286 -26.16 1.63 -3.03
C ARG A 286 -25.55 1.42 -1.65
N PHE A 287 -25.99 2.24 -0.70
CA PHE A 287 -25.73 2.04 0.72
C PHE A 287 -26.74 1.06 1.34
N LEU A 288 -26.22 0.08 2.07
CA LEU A 288 -26.97 -0.95 2.77
C LEU A 288 -26.83 -0.70 4.27
N GLY A 289 -27.95 -0.49 4.98
CA GLY A 289 -27.94 -0.54 6.43
C GLY A 289 -27.86 -1.99 6.89
N VAL A 290 -26.83 -2.33 7.67
CA VAL A 290 -26.56 -3.66 8.19
C VAL A 290 -26.61 -3.63 9.71
N GLN A 291 -27.28 -4.62 10.28
CA GLN A 291 -27.26 -4.88 11.71
C GLN A 291 -26.84 -6.33 11.94
N ILE A 292 -25.79 -6.53 12.73
CA ILE A 292 -25.33 -7.85 13.16
C ILE A 292 -25.85 -8.07 14.58
N ASP A 293 -26.75 -9.03 14.73
CA ASP A 293 -27.42 -9.32 16.00
C ASP A 293 -28.12 -8.09 16.62
N ASN A 294 -27.69 -7.66 17.81
CA ASN A 294 -28.23 -6.48 18.51
C ASN A 294 -27.23 -5.32 18.51
N SER A 295 -26.26 -5.31 17.57
CA SER A 295 -25.32 -4.20 17.43
C SER A 295 -26.04 -2.92 16.98
N PRO A 296 -25.42 -1.74 17.12
CA PRO A 296 -25.81 -0.57 16.35
C PRO A 296 -25.85 -0.89 14.85
N TRP A 297 -26.70 -0.17 14.12
CA TRP A 297 -26.69 -0.19 12.65
C TRP A 297 -25.39 0.43 12.17
N PHE A 298 -24.73 -0.23 11.24
CA PHE A 298 -23.68 0.34 10.41
C PHE A 298 -24.11 0.29 8.96
N PHE A 299 -23.40 0.98 8.09
CA PHE A 299 -23.78 1.13 6.68
C PHE A 299 -22.63 0.66 5.81
N VAL A 300 -22.94 -0.03 4.72
CA VAL A 300 -21.93 -0.51 3.77
C VAL A 300 -22.29 -0.12 2.35
N ASN A 301 -21.30 0.17 1.54
CA ASN A 301 -21.43 0.31 0.09
C ASN A 301 -20.58 -0.79 -0.57
N VAL A 302 -21.16 -1.50 -1.54
CA VAL A 302 -20.45 -2.53 -2.31
C VAL A 302 -19.77 -1.85 -3.50
N MET A 303 -18.44 -1.87 -3.50
CA MET A 303 -17.58 -1.27 -4.52
C MET A 303 -17.19 -2.28 -5.59
N GLY A 304 -16.70 -1.80 -6.74
CA GLY A 304 -16.25 -2.64 -7.87
C GLY A 304 -17.01 -2.40 -9.17
N GLN A 305 -17.79 -1.33 -9.27
CA GLN A 305 -18.36 -0.82 -10.51
C GLN A 305 -17.55 0.39 -11.00
N MET A 306 -17.74 0.82 -12.25
CA MET A 306 -17.10 2.02 -12.82
C MET A 306 -15.56 2.05 -12.70
N GLU A 307 -14.89 0.92 -12.93
CA GLU A 307 -13.42 0.79 -12.85
C GLU A 307 -12.84 0.97 -11.43
N GLU A 308 -13.68 1.04 -10.39
CA GLU A 308 -13.23 0.95 -8.99
C GLU A 308 -12.76 -0.46 -8.64
N ASP A 309 -11.84 -0.54 -7.68
CA ASP A 309 -11.44 -1.81 -7.09
C ASP A 309 -12.61 -2.47 -6.33
N PRO A 310 -12.86 -3.77 -6.54
CA PRO A 310 -13.91 -4.48 -5.84
C PRO A 310 -13.70 -4.52 -4.32
N GLY A 311 -14.74 -4.23 -3.54
CA GLY A 311 -14.62 -4.19 -2.09
C GLY A 311 -15.86 -3.73 -1.33
N LEU A 312 -15.63 -3.29 -0.09
CA LEU A 312 -16.64 -2.73 0.80
C LEU A 312 -16.14 -1.43 1.43
N SER A 313 -16.92 -0.36 1.27
CA SER A 313 -16.82 0.81 2.14
C SER A 313 -17.74 0.63 3.34
N VAL A 314 -17.21 0.74 4.56
CA VAL A 314 -17.95 0.56 5.83
C VAL A 314 -18.03 1.88 6.59
N PHE A 315 -19.22 2.22 7.06
CA PHE A 315 -19.52 3.45 7.79
C PHE A 315 -20.21 3.13 9.11
N ASP A 316 -19.70 3.68 10.21
CA ASP A 316 -20.20 3.40 11.56
C ASP A 316 -21.66 3.83 11.75
N ASP A 317 -22.09 4.87 11.04
CA ASP A 317 -23.41 5.46 11.19
C ASP A 317 -23.87 6.20 9.92
N TRP A 318 -25.16 6.51 9.90
CA TRP A 318 -25.81 7.12 8.74
C TRP A 318 -25.33 8.54 8.45
N LEU A 319 -25.00 9.33 9.48
CA LEU A 319 -24.49 10.68 9.27
C LEU A 319 -23.12 10.66 8.62
N THR A 320 -22.30 9.65 8.90
CA THR A 320 -21.01 9.47 8.22
C THR A 320 -21.22 9.19 6.73
N VAL A 321 -22.22 8.38 6.34
CA VAL A 321 -22.61 8.22 4.93
C VAL A 321 -23.05 9.56 4.32
N CYS A 322 -23.96 10.29 4.99
CA CYS A 322 -24.43 11.58 4.51
C CYS A 322 -23.29 12.58 4.30
N ARG A 323 -22.30 12.61 5.21
CA ARG A 323 -21.10 13.46 5.10
C ARG A 323 -20.18 13.02 3.97
N PHE A 324 -19.94 11.72 3.82
CA PHE A 324 -19.13 11.16 2.75
C PHE A 324 -19.71 11.54 1.38
N VAL A 325 -21.00 11.29 1.19
CA VAL A 325 -21.76 11.68 -0.01
C VAL A 325 -21.71 13.19 -0.24
N HIS A 326 -21.85 14.00 0.81
CA HIS A 326 -21.80 15.46 0.70
C HIS A 326 -20.42 15.99 0.26
N ASN A 327 -19.35 15.32 0.68
CA ASN A 327 -17.99 15.73 0.36
C ASN A 327 -17.53 15.26 -1.02
N GLN A 328 -18.21 14.30 -1.63
CA GLN A 328 -18.00 13.97 -3.03
C GLN A 328 -18.60 15.08 -3.89
N ARG A 329 -17.73 15.82 -4.60
CA ARG A 329 -18.20 16.73 -5.65
C ARG A 329 -18.89 15.87 -6.70
N ALA A 330 -20.18 16.08 -6.93
CA ALA A 330 -20.84 15.51 -8.09
C ALA A 330 -20.04 15.94 -9.33
N PRO A 331 -19.58 15.01 -10.18
CA PRO A 331 -19.10 15.36 -11.51
C PRO A 331 -20.25 16.16 -12.13
N SER A 332 -20.02 17.42 -12.47
CA SER A 332 -21.09 18.13 -13.15
C SER A 332 -21.23 17.45 -14.51
N VAL A 333 -22.45 17.16 -14.94
CA VAL A 333 -22.73 16.66 -16.30
C VAL A 333 -22.13 17.59 -17.37
N LEU A 334 -21.79 18.82 -16.99
CA LEU A 334 -21.08 19.80 -17.80
C LEU A 334 -19.56 19.57 -17.85
N ASP A 335 -18.92 19.06 -16.79
CA ASP A 335 -17.49 18.71 -16.77
C ASP A 335 -17.23 17.48 -17.64
N ASP A 336 -18.03 16.42 -17.50
CA ASP A 336 -17.92 15.22 -18.36
C ASP A 336 -18.21 15.54 -19.84
N LEU A 337 -19.13 16.48 -20.10
CA LEU A 337 -19.45 16.93 -21.46
C LEU A 337 -18.35 17.85 -22.01
N ALA A 338 -17.73 18.70 -21.18
CA ALA A 338 -16.62 19.57 -21.52
C ALA A 338 -15.35 18.78 -21.85
N ASP A 339 -15.04 17.74 -21.08
CA ASP A 339 -13.94 16.81 -21.36
C ASP A 339 -14.17 16.03 -22.68
N LEU A 340 -15.43 15.69 -22.99
CA LEU A 340 -15.77 14.99 -24.24
C LEU A 340 -15.71 15.88 -25.49
N ILE A 341 -15.96 17.19 -25.37
CA ILE A 341 -15.99 18.14 -26.50
C ILE A 341 -14.79 19.09 -26.57
N GLY A 342 -13.91 19.10 -25.57
CA GLY A 342 -12.69 19.91 -25.53
C GLY A 342 -12.92 21.41 -25.44
N GLU A 343 -14.08 21.85 -24.94
CA GLU A 343 -14.42 23.26 -24.77
C GLU A 343 -14.84 23.54 -23.31
N GLU A 344 -14.27 24.58 -22.69
CA GLU A 344 -14.69 25.04 -21.37
C GLU A 344 -16.17 25.49 -21.42
N PRO A 345 -17.00 25.10 -20.44
CA PRO A 345 -18.40 25.48 -20.42
C PRO A 345 -18.53 27.01 -20.32
N PRO A 346 -19.48 27.65 -21.05
CA PRO A 346 -19.64 29.09 -20.98
C PRO A 346 -20.05 29.55 -19.57
N PRO A 347 -19.56 30.70 -19.09
CA PRO A 347 -19.72 31.16 -17.70
C PRO A 347 -21.19 31.42 -17.29
N GLU A 348 -22.11 31.47 -18.25
CA GLU A 348 -23.54 31.60 -17.99
C GLU A 348 -24.19 30.27 -17.53
N LEU A 349 -23.54 29.12 -17.78
CA LEU A 349 -23.98 27.78 -17.34
C LEU A 349 -23.34 27.32 -16.02
N GLU A 350 -22.24 27.93 -15.57
CA GLU A 350 -21.65 27.67 -14.24
C GLU A 350 -22.65 27.99 -13.11
N SER A 351 -23.53 28.98 -13.32
CA SER A 351 -24.61 29.35 -12.39
C SER A 351 -25.85 28.44 -12.45
N SER A 352 -25.84 27.45 -13.34
CA SER A 352 -26.82 26.35 -13.37
C SER A 352 -26.26 25.06 -12.80
N SER A 353 -25.04 25.10 -12.24
CA SER A 353 -24.58 24.06 -11.32
C SER A 353 -25.64 23.91 -10.22
N VAL A 354 -25.94 22.67 -9.90
CA VAL A 354 -26.98 22.27 -8.96
C VAL A 354 -26.74 23.00 -7.63
N ASP A 355 -27.53 24.04 -7.38
CA ASP A 355 -27.23 25.12 -6.41
C ASP A 355 -27.62 24.74 -4.97
N GLY A 356 -27.50 23.46 -4.62
CA GLY A 356 -27.91 22.94 -3.32
C GLY A 356 -27.08 21.74 -2.87
N PRO A 357 -26.60 21.71 -1.61
CA PRO A 357 -25.71 20.68 -1.06
C PRO A 357 -26.28 19.25 -1.05
N PHE A 358 -27.53 19.04 -1.46
CA PHE A 358 -28.21 17.75 -1.46
C PHE A 358 -29.13 17.47 -2.67
N GLU A 359 -29.29 18.37 -3.65
CA GLU A 359 -29.93 17.97 -4.92
C GLU A 359 -29.07 16.95 -5.68
N ALA A 360 -27.74 16.98 -5.48
CA ALA A 360 -26.81 15.93 -5.92
C ALA A 360 -27.05 14.58 -5.23
N ALA A 361 -27.47 14.57 -3.95
CA ALA A 361 -27.82 13.35 -3.23
C ALA A 361 -29.12 12.71 -3.76
N GLY A 362 -30.03 13.51 -4.34
CA GLY A 362 -31.20 13.03 -5.07
C GLY A 362 -30.91 12.56 -6.51
N ALA A 363 -29.71 12.85 -7.02
CA ALA A 363 -29.26 12.44 -8.35
C ALA A 363 -28.44 11.13 -8.37
N MET A 364 -27.95 10.67 -7.21
CA MET A 364 -27.27 9.37 -7.09
C MET A 364 -28.27 8.21 -6.96
N GLU A 365 -28.18 7.22 -7.83
CA GLU A 365 -29.02 6.02 -7.87
C GLU A 365 -28.83 5.12 -6.62
N GLY A 366 -29.35 5.53 -5.47
CA GLY A 366 -29.22 4.72 -4.25
C GLY A 366 -29.91 5.28 -3.01
N LEU A 367 -30.16 6.59 -2.97
CA LEU A 367 -30.86 7.25 -1.87
C LEU A 367 -32.35 7.32 -2.17
N THR A 368 -33.16 6.51 -1.47
CA THR A 368 -34.62 6.67 -1.54
C THR A 368 -35.02 7.81 -0.62
N LEU A 369 -35.56 8.90 -1.17
CA LEU A 369 -36.06 10.02 -0.40
C LEU A 369 -37.51 9.73 0.08
N HIS A 370 -37.78 9.98 1.35
CA HIS A 370 -39.06 9.74 2.01
C HIS A 370 -39.47 10.94 2.86
N ALA A 371 -40.77 11.20 2.96
CA ALA A 371 -41.26 12.20 3.89
C ALA A 371 -40.94 11.78 5.35
N LEU A 372 -40.83 12.74 6.28
CA LEU A 372 -40.48 12.45 7.68
C LEU A 372 -41.40 11.39 8.33
N ASP A 373 -42.69 11.39 7.95
CA ASP A 373 -43.72 10.45 8.43
C ASP A 373 -43.69 9.07 7.74
N GLU A 374 -42.89 8.94 6.69
CA GLU A 374 -42.61 7.69 5.98
C GLU A 374 -41.30 7.02 6.43
N LEU A 375 -40.46 7.73 7.19
CA LEU A 375 -39.24 7.17 7.78
C LEU A 375 -39.54 6.19 8.92
N HIS A 376 -38.56 5.34 9.22
CA HIS A 376 -38.61 4.56 10.46
C HIS A 376 -38.52 5.50 11.69
N PRO A 377 -39.26 5.24 12.78
CA PRO A 377 -39.33 6.16 13.93
C PRO A 377 -37.98 6.55 14.53
N ALA A 378 -37.02 5.62 14.59
CA ALA A 378 -35.68 5.91 15.10
C ALA A 378 -34.91 6.91 14.23
N ASP A 379 -35.12 6.90 12.90
CA ASP A 379 -34.46 7.82 11.98
C ASP A 379 -35.14 9.19 12.01
N ALA A 380 -36.47 9.20 12.03
CA ALA A 380 -37.24 10.43 12.21
C ALA A 380 -36.87 11.12 13.55
N GLU A 381 -36.78 10.35 14.64
CA GLU A 381 -36.37 10.88 15.94
C GLU A 381 -34.94 11.41 15.93
N HIS A 382 -34.00 10.69 15.31
CA HIS A 382 -32.61 11.14 15.20
C HIS A 382 -32.50 12.41 14.33
N LEU A 383 -33.19 12.47 13.20
CA LEU A 383 -33.22 13.64 12.31
C LEU A 383 -33.81 14.86 13.02
N LEU A 384 -34.93 14.69 13.74
CA LEU A 384 -35.54 15.74 14.56
C LEU A 384 -34.63 16.21 15.70
N GLN A 385 -33.78 15.34 16.25
CA GLN A 385 -32.81 15.69 17.30
C GLN A 385 -31.55 16.35 16.74
N SER A 386 -31.20 16.08 15.48
CA SER A 386 -30.00 16.60 14.81
C SER A 386 -30.14 18.02 14.26
N ASP A 387 -31.36 18.59 14.28
CA ASP A 387 -31.69 19.93 13.75
C ASP A 387 -31.30 20.09 12.25
N LEU A 388 -31.33 18.98 11.50
CA LEU A 388 -30.99 18.92 10.09
C LEU A 388 -32.23 19.21 9.23
N ASP A 389 -32.15 20.24 8.38
CA ASP A 389 -33.17 20.54 7.38
C ASP A 389 -33.21 19.46 6.27
N PRO A 390 -34.40 19.15 5.72
CA PRO A 390 -34.54 18.15 4.67
C PRO A 390 -33.80 18.56 3.38
N PRO A 391 -33.11 17.61 2.72
CA PRO A 391 -32.29 17.89 1.54
C PRO A 391 -33.06 18.33 0.29
N VAL A 392 -34.27 17.82 0.09
CA VAL A 392 -35.11 18.10 -1.08
C VAL A 392 -36.56 18.27 -0.63
N GLY A 393 -37.04 19.52 -0.58
CA GLY A 393 -38.41 19.80 -0.13
C GLY A 393 -38.65 19.32 1.29
N ASP A 394 -39.66 18.47 1.50
CA ASP A 394 -39.99 17.85 2.80
C ASP A 394 -39.46 16.40 2.94
N PHE A 395 -38.52 15.99 2.07
CA PHE A 395 -38.05 14.61 1.98
C PHE A 395 -36.65 14.42 2.53
N TYR A 396 -36.46 13.33 3.27
CA TYR A 396 -35.23 12.90 3.93
C TYR A 396 -34.72 11.60 3.31
N PRO A 397 -33.41 11.35 3.35
CA PRO A 397 -32.87 10.14 2.79
C PRO A 397 -33.16 8.97 3.73
N ALA A 398 -33.81 7.92 3.22
CA ALA A 398 -34.13 6.72 3.97
C ALA A 398 -33.23 5.56 3.52
N PRO A 399 -32.41 4.99 4.42
CA PRO A 399 -31.63 3.81 4.09
C PRO A 399 -32.55 2.59 3.95
N ARG A 400 -32.31 1.75 2.94
CA ARG A 400 -32.89 0.40 2.90
C ARG A 400 -32.18 -0.47 3.93
N ARG A 401 -32.94 -0.99 4.90
CA ARG A 401 -32.42 -1.80 5.99
C ARG A 401 -32.49 -3.29 5.69
N TYR A 402 -31.41 -3.98 6.01
CA TYR A 402 -31.31 -5.43 5.93
C TYR A 402 -30.90 -5.98 7.29
N ASP A 403 -31.70 -6.91 7.81
CA ASP A 403 -31.36 -7.71 8.98
C ASP A 403 -30.71 -8.99 8.47
N ALA A 404 -29.51 -9.31 8.95
CA ALA A 404 -28.73 -10.45 8.45
C ALA A 404 -29.47 -11.80 8.58
N ARG A 405 -30.42 -11.93 9.52
CA ARG A 405 -31.21 -13.14 9.76
C ARG A 405 -32.57 -13.11 9.05
N ARG A 406 -33.12 -11.94 8.77
CA ARG A 406 -34.50 -11.75 8.28
C ARG A 406 -34.59 -11.21 6.85
N GLY A 407 -33.49 -10.76 6.27
CA GLY A 407 -33.46 -10.15 4.94
C GLY A 407 -33.96 -8.70 4.97
N PRO A 408 -34.59 -8.21 3.88
CA PRO A 408 -35.09 -6.84 3.80
C PRO A 408 -36.08 -6.53 4.93
N VAL A 409 -35.78 -5.50 5.72
CA VAL A 409 -36.67 -5.03 6.79
C VAL A 409 -37.57 -3.98 6.19
N ALA A 410 -38.86 -4.33 6.01
CA ALA A 410 -39.85 -3.35 5.64
C ALA A 410 -39.91 -2.23 6.70
N PRO A 411 -40.15 -0.96 6.32
CA PRO A 411 -40.46 0.09 7.28
C PRO A 411 -41.68 -0.37 8.06
N THR A 412 -41.46 -0.82 9.30
CA THR A 412 -42.54 -1.32 10.13
C THR A 412 -43.15 -0.10 10.81
N PRO A 413 -44.39 0.31 10.49
CA PRO A 413 -45.02 1.37 11.25
C PRO A 413 -45.12 0.89 12.71
N PRO A 414 -44.80 1.74 13.70
CA PRO A 414 -44.95 1.34 15.08
C PRO A 414 -46.40 0.91 15.29
N SER A 415 -46.58 -0.28 15.85
CA SER A 415 -47.86 -0.76 16.32
C SER A 415 -48.48 0.35 17.15
N THR A 416 -49.64 0.85 16.73
CA THR A 416 -50.42 1.84 17.45
C THR A 416 -50.68 1.34 18.86
N HIS A 417 -49.82 1.73 19.80
CA HIS A 417 -50.14 1.65 21.21
C HIS A 417 -51.31 2.59 21.41
N THR A 418 -52.50 1.99 21.44
CA THR A 418 -53.72 2.63 21.89
C THR A 418 -53.52 2.95 23.36
N ALA A 419 -53.14 4.18 23.66
CA ALA A 419 -53.13 4.69 25.02
C ALA A 419 -54.59 5.01 25.42
N ALA A 420 -55.00 4.44 26.54
CA ALA A 420 -56.31 4.61 27.19
C ALA A 420 -56.42 5.95 27.92
#